data_AF-A0A382HQ77-F1
#
_entry.id   AF-A0A382HQ77-F1
#
_cell.length_a   1.000
_cell.length_b   1.000
_cell.length_c   1.000
_cell.angle_alpha   90.00
_cell.angle_beta   90.00
_cell.angle_gamma   90.00
#
_symmetry.space_group_name_H-M   'P 1'
#
loop_
_entity.id
_entity.type
_entity.pdbx_description
1 polymer ?
#
loop_
_entity_poly.entity_id
_entity_poly.type
_entity_poly.pdbx_seq_one_letter_code
_entity_poly.pdbx_strand_id
1 'polypeptide(L)'
;VFQKPFGKVSVAVTVSLLMFLGTSGVAQVAQPGVRLNTEEIEAIANRVRAGRSLQPERWPNGARVAVLLSFDVDNDTILLARSDNPSIGAMSQGEYGARVGLQRVVDLVDRHNIPASFFIPAVSLILQPDMVDVIQRSGQHEFGVHGWIHELNTELDGETERDLISRATNYLENVTGRRPVGYRAPSWNFSPNTLRIIRGFGFLYDSSLMADDRPYELLQNGEATGIVELPVEWILDDAPLLNPRGTSYTS
;
A
#
# COMPACT_ATOMS: atom_id res chain seq x y z
N VAL A 1 -49.53 15.89 44.73
CA VAL A 1 -50.21 14.60 44.45
C VAL A 1 -49.38 13.90 43.38
N PHE A 2 -48.43 12.99 43.59
CA PHE A 2 -48.01 12.14 44.70
C PHE A 2 -46.47 12.05 44.71
N GLN A 3 -45.84 12.18 45.88
CA GLN A 3 -44.50 11.64 46.14
C GLN A 3 -44.62 10.11 46.22
N LYS A 4 -43.78 9.36 45.48
CA LYS A 4 -43.49 7.96 45.78
C LYS A 4 -42.07 7.85 46.35
N PRO A 5 -41.83 7.02 47.39
CA PRO A 5 -40.53 6.90 48.01
C PRO A 5 -39.61 6.00 47.17
N PHE A 6 -38.35 6.39 47.05
CA PHE A 6 -37.30 5.56 46.45
C PHE A 6 -37.05 4.33 47.33
N GLY A 7 -37.25 3.14 46.75
CA GLY A 7 -36.85 1.86 47.32
C GLY A 7 -35.32 1.69 47.27
N LYS A 8 -34.78 0.93 48.23
CA LYS A 8 -33.35 0.62 48.36
C LYS A 8 -32.81 0.00 47.07
N VAL A 9 -31.78 0.62 46.49
CA VAL A 9 -31.00 0.05 45.38
C VAL A 9 -29.95 -0.89 45.99
N SER A 10 -30.12 -2.19 45.78
CA SER A 10 -29.06 -3.17 46.06
C SER A 10 -28.05 -3.13 44.92
N VAL A 11 -26.84 -2.65 45.21
CA VAL A 11 -25.70 -2.75 44.27
C VAL A 11 -25.13 -4.15 44.37
N ALA A 12 -25.46 -5.00 43.39
CA ALA A 12 -24.76 -6.26 43.20
C ALA A 12 -23.46 -5.98 42.44
N VAL A 13 -22.32 -6.13 43.12
CA VAL A 13 -21.00 -6.13 42.48
C VAL A 13 -20.81 -7.50 41.85
N THR A 14 -21.12 -7.62 40.56
CA THR A 14 -20.76 -8.80 39.77
C THR A 14 -19.29 -8.67 39.41
N VAL A 15 -18.43 -9.45 40.07
CA VAL A 15 -17.05 -9.67 39.63
C VAL A 15 -17.11 -10.63 38.44
N SER A 16 -17.26 -10.09 37.24
CA SER A 16 -17.06 -10.87 36.02
C SER A 16 -15.57 -11.18 35.91
N LEU A 17 -15.23 -12.43 36.17
CA LEU A 17 -13.93 -13.01 35.89
C LEU A 17 -13.71 -12.94 34.36
N LEU A 18 -12.96 -11.95 33.89
CA LEU A 18 -12.49 -11.88 32.51
C LEU A 18 -11.55 -13.07 32.27
N MET A 19 -12.05 -14.13 31.65
CA MET A 19 -11.20 -15.05 30.91
C MET A 19 -10.79 -14.35 29.61
N PHE A 20 -9.62 -13.71 29.62
CA PHE A 20 -8.88 -13.43 28.40
C PHE A 20 -8.39 -14.77 27.82
N LEU A 21 -9.18 -15.37 26.93
CA LEU A 21 -8.74 -16.46 26.07
C LEU A 21 -8.58 -15.92 24.66
N GLY A 22 -7.34 -15.92 24.18
CA GLY A 22 -7.00 -15.65 22.79
C GLY A 22 -6.21 -14.37 22.55
N THR A 23 -5.01 -14.25 23.13
CA THR A 23 -3.96 -13.46 22.48
C THR A 23 -3.62 -14.16 21.16
N SER A 24 -4.12 -13.66 20.03
CA SER A 24 -3.57 -14.00 18.72
C SER A 24 -2.13 -13.51 18.70
N GLY A 25 -1.20 -14.47 18.75
CA GLY A 25 0.18 -14.22 19.09
C GLY A 25 0.94 -13.46 18.01
N VAL A 26 1.67 -12.44 18.43
CA VAL A 26 3.03 -12.26 17.93
C VAL A 26 3.95 -12.89 18.97
N ALA A 27 4.05 -14.22 18.93
CA ALA A 27 5.18 -14.89 19.54
C ALA A 27 6.32 -14.81 18.52
N GLN A 28 7.12 -13.75 18.57
CA GLN A 28 8.40 -13.75 17.87
C GLN A 28 9.34 -14.69 18.62
N VAL A 29 9.49 -15.91 18.09
CA VAL A 29 10.36 -16.95 18.66
C VAL A 29 11.80 -16.73 18.18
N ALA A 30 12.74 -16.90 19.09
CA ALA A 30 13.92 -16.03 19.28
C ALA A 30 15.09 -16.11 18.28
N GLN A 31 15.84 -14.99 18.20
CA GLN A 31 17.30 -14.96 18.09
C GLN A 31 17.90 -15.40 19.45
N PRO A 32 18.60 -16.56 19.54
CA PRO A 32 20.07 -16.61 19.41
C PRO A 32 20.56 -17.82 18.57
N GLY A 33 21.70 -17.65 17.87
CA GLY A 33 22.27 -18.68 16.99
C GLY A 33 21.47 -18.82 15.70
N VAL A 34 21.54 -17.81 14.81
CA VAL A 34 20.93 -17.83 13.47
C VAL A 34 21.12 -19.22 12.85
N ARG A 35 20.01 -19.92 12.60
CA ARG A 35 20.04 -21.31 12.12
C ARG A 35 20.25 -21.44 10.62
N LEU A 36 20.19 -20.31 9.91
CA LEU A 36 20.39 -20.27 8.47
C LEU A 36 21.87 -20.43 8.16
N ASN A 37 22.18 -21.34 7.25
CA ASN A 37 23.51 -21.41 6.66
C ASN A 37 23.69 -20.31 5.60
N THR A 38 24.92 -20.12 5.12
CA THR A 38 25.25 -19.07 4.16
C THR A 38 24.44 -19.18 2.86
N GLU A 39 24.21 -20.39 2.35
CA GLU A 39 23.44 -20.61 1.12
C GLU A 39 21.97 -20.19 1.31
N GLU A 40 21.37 -20.49 2.46
CA GLU A 40 20.01 -20.06 2.78
C GLU A 40 19.90 -18.54 2.93
N ILE A 41 20.90 -17.91 3.57
CA ILE A 41 20.97 -16.44 3.70
C ILE A 41 21.06 -15.80 2.32
N GLU A 42 21.97 -16.28 1.47
CA GLU A 42 22.15 -15.79 0.11
C GLU A 42 20.89 -16.00 -0.72
N ALA A 43 20.26 -17.18 -0.63
CA ALA A 43 19.03 -17.47 -1.35
C ALA A 43 17.88 -16.54 -0.94
N ILE A 44 17.71 -16.22 0.35
CA ILE A 44 16.69 -15.28 0.82
C ILE A 44 17.02 -13.86 0.34
N ALA A 45 18.25 -13.43 0.58
CA ALA A 45 18.64 -12.05 0.35
C ALA A 45 18.70 -11.72 -1.15
N ASN A 46 18.96 -12.72 -2.00
CA ASN A 46 18.98 -12.54 -3.44
C ASN A 46 17.60 -12.63 -4.11
N ARG A 47 16.50 -12.87 -3.37
CA ARG A 47 15.14 -12.86 -3.95
C ARG A 47 14.79 -11.52 -4.60
N VAL A 48 15.27 -10.43 -4.01
CA VAL A 48 15.29 -9.09 -4.62
C VAL A 48 16.51 -8.31 -4.15
N ARG A 49 17.22 -7.66 -5.08
CA ARG A 49 18.38 -6.81 -4.78
C ARG A 49 18.41 -5.59 -5.69
N ALA A 50 19.04 -4.52 -5.22
CA ALA A 50 19.41 -3.39 -6.05
C ALA A 50 20.54 -3.79 -7.01
N GLY A 51 20.30 -3.61 -8.30
CA GLY A 51 21.27 -3.82 -9.37
C GLY A 51 21.99 -2.52 -9.74
N ARG A 52 22.24 -2.35 -11.04
CA ARG A 52 22.88 -1.13 -11.54
C ARG A 52 21.99 0.09 -11.31
N SER A 53 22.61 1.23 -11.07
CA SER A 53 21.91 2.51 -11.16
C SER A 53 21.41 2.73 -12.58
N LEU A 54 20.20 3.27 -12.68
CA LEU A 54 19.56 3.73 -13.91
C LEU A 54 19.44 5.26 -13.93
N GLN A 55 20.16 5.95 -13.04
CA GLN A 55 20.22 7.39 -13.08
C GLN A 55 20.83 7.86 -14.41
N PRO A 56 20.17 8.76 -15.16
CA PRO A 56 20.75 9.32 -16.35
C PRO A 56 21.91 10.28 -16.00
N GLU A 57 22.86 10.44 -16.92
CA GLU A 57 23.94 11.42 -16.76
C GLU A 57 23.41 12.85 -16.54
N ARG A 58 22.27 13.17 -17.18
CA ARG A 58 21.53 14.42 -17.00
C ARG A 58 20.03 14.15 -17.09
N TRP A 59 19.27 14.75 -16.18
CA TRP A 59 17.81 14.77 -16.32
C TRP A 59 17.39 15.65 -17.50
N PRO A 60 16.18 15.42 -18.06
CA PRO A 60 15.64 16.24 -19.13
C PRO A 60 15.72 17.73 -18.83
N ASN A 61 15.92 18.54 -19.88
CA ASN A 61 16.00 20.00 -19.79
C ASN A 61 17.13 20.54 -18.88
N GLY A 62 18.15 19.71 -18.59
CA GLY A 62 19.25 20.10 -17.72
C GLY A 62 18.87 20.19 -16.24
N ALA A 63 17.76 19.56 -15.84
CA ALA A 63 17.34 19.52 -14.45
C ALA A 63 18.40 18.82 -13.57
N ARG A 64 18.52 19.30 -12.32
CA ARG A 64 19.45 18.74 -11.33
C ARG A 64 18.86 17.59 -10.53
N VAL A 65 17.53 17.53 -10.46
CA VAL A 65 16.75 16.56 -9.70
C VAL A 65 15.47 16.26 -10.46
N ALA A 66 14.99 15.01 -10.34
CA ALA A 66 13.64 14.64 -10.71
C ALA A 66 12.82 14.53 -9.42
N VAL A 67 11.63 15.12 -9.39
CA VAL A 67 10.69 15.01 -8.27
C VAL A 67 9.47 14.26 -8.77
N LEU A 68 9.11 13.20 -8.07
CA LEU A 68 7.90 12.42 -8.35
C LEU A 68 6.89 12.71 -7.25
N LEU A 69 5.72 13.22 -7.64
CA LEU A 69 4.56 13.27 -6.74
C LEU A 69 3.71 12.05 -7.04
N SER A 70 3.63 11.14 -6.09
CA SER A 70 2.76 9.97 -6.17
C SER A 70 1.86 9.87 -4.96
N PHE A 71 0.66 9.32 -5.15
CA PHE A 71 -0.36 9.23 -4.11
C PHE A 71 -0.94 7.82 -4.06
N ASP A 72 -1.02 7.25 -2.87
CA ASP A 72 -1.72 6.00 -2.62
C ASP A 72 -3.18 6.31 -2.29
N VAL A 73 -4.12 5.75 -3.07
CA VAL A 73 -5.57 6.08 -3.00
C VAL A 73 -6.35 4.94 -2.35
N ASP A 74 -6.01 4.67 -1.09
CA ASP A 74 -6.47 3.47 -0.37
C ASP A 74 -7.92 3.55 0.12
N ASN A 75 -8.37 4.74 0.54
CA ASN A 75 -9.70 4.98 1.08
C ASN A 75 -10.12 3.92 2.13
N ASP A 76 -11.14 3.11 1.83
CA ASP A 76 -11.72 2.12 2.74
C ASP A 76 -10.95 0.79 2.79
N THR A 77 -10.05 0.57 1.83
CA THR A 77 -9.55 -0.77 1.49
C THR A 77 -8.69 -1.38 2.59
N ILE A 78 -7.90 -0.57 3.32
CA ILE A 78 -7.12 -1.03 4.48
C ILE A 78 -8.01 -1.70 5.54
N LEU A 79 -9.14 -1.05 5.89
CA LEU A 79 -10.06 -1.58 6.89
C LEU A 79 -10.82 -2.80 6.37
N LEU A 80 -11.23 -2.78 5.10
CA LEU A 80 -11.94 -3.90 4.46
C LEU A 80 -11.06 -5.14 4.33
N ALA A 81 -9.76 -4.98 4.05
CA ALA A 81 -8.83 -6.09 3.88
C ALA A 81 -8.37 -6.71 5.20
N ARG A 82 -8.33 -5.92 6.29
CA ARG A 82 -7.64 -6.30 7.54
C ARG A 82 -8.57 -6.46 8.73
N SER A 83 -9.88 -6.40 8.53
CA SER A 83 -10.87 -6.51 9.60
C SER A 83 -12.08 -7.35 9.18
N ASP A 84 -12.39 -8.38 9.96
CA ASP A 84 -13.61 -9.17 9.79
C ASP A 84 -14.90 -8.38 10.10
N ASN A 85 -14.78 -7.29 10.87
CA ASN A 85 -15.90 -6.43 11.24
C ASN A 85 -15.46 -4.96 11.23
N PRO A 86 -15.33 -4.35 10.04
CA PRO A 86 -14.79 -3.01 9.91
C PRO A 86 -15.70 -1.98 10.59
N SER A 87 -15.08 -1.03 11.30
CA SER A 87 -15.82 0.05 11.96
C SER A 87 -16.37 1.03 10.91
N ILE A 88 -17.70 1.14 10.83
CA ILE A 88 -18.38 2.05 9.89
C ILE A 88 -17.96 3.51 10.08
N GLY A 89 -17.79 3.95 11.34
CA GLY A 89 -17.32 5.32 11.62
C GLY A 89 -15.84 5.56 11.26
N ALA A 90 -15.02 4.51 11.20
CA ALA A 90 -13.66 4.62 10.68
C ALA A 90 -13.65 4.58 9.15
N MET A 91 -14.49 3.74 8.53
CA MET A 91 -14.68 3.71 7.07
C MET A 91 -15.16 5.06 6.53
N SER A 92 -16.00 5.82 7.25
CA SER A 92 -16.38 7.17 6.79
C SER A 92 -15.20 8.14 6.61
N GLN A 93 -14.01 7.83 7.16
CA GLN A 93 -12.79 8.59 6.88
C GLN A 93 -12.23 8.28 5.47
N GLY A 94 -12.33 7.03 5.02
CA GLY A 94 -11.99 6.62 3.65
C GLY A 94 -12.86 7.34 2.62
N GLU A 95 -14.15 7.53 2.90
CA GLU A 95 -15.04 8.35 2.07
C GLU A 95 -14.55 9.80 1.91
N TYR A 96 -13.93 10.40 2.95
CA TYR A 96 -13.39 11.75 2.82
C TYR A 96 -12.24 11.80 1.82
N GLY A 97 -11.38 10.77 1.80
CA GLY A 97 -10.32 10.61 0.79
C GLY A 97 -10.88 10.67 -0.63
N ALA A 98 -11.87 9.83 -0.92
CA ALA A 98 -12.49 9.78 -2.25
C ALA A 98 -13.31 11.03 -2.60
N ARG A 99 -14.16 11.53 -1.69
CA ARG A 99 -15.14 12.59 -1.97
C ARG A 99 -14.54 14.00 -1.94
N VAL A 100 -13.49 14.21 -1.17
CA VAL A 100 -12.97 15.56 -0.86
C VAL A 100 -11.46 15.64 -1.04
N GLY A 101 -10.71 14.68 -0.49
CA GLY A 101 -9.25 14.67 -0.49
C GLY A 101 -8.68 14.61 -1.90
N LEU A 102 -9.09 13.61 -2.68
CA LEU A 102 -8.60 13.37 -4.03
C LEU A 102 -8.80 14.58 -4.93
N GLN A 103 -10.01 15.17 -4.93
CA GLN A 103 -10.30 16.34 -5.75
C GLN A 103 -9.37 17.51 -5.42
N ARG A 104 -9.09 17.76 -4.13
CA ARG A 104 -8.19 18.85 -3.71
C ARG A 104 -6.74 18.59 -4.13
N VAL A 105 -6.28 17.34 -4.02
CA VAL A 105 -4.94 16.94 -4.47
C VAL A 105 -4.81 17.13 -5.97
N VAL A 106 -5.75 16.59 -6.76
CA VAL A 106 -5.76 16.70 -8.22
C VAL A 106 -5.85 18.17 -8.66
N ASP A 107 -6.76 18.96 -8.08
CA ASP A 107 -6.87 20.40 -8.37
C ASP A 107 -5.57 21.17 -8.09
N LEU A 108 -4.82 20.76 -7.06
CA LEU A 108 -3.55 21.39 -6.70
C LEU A 108 -2.47 21.07 -7.74
N VAL A 109 -2.28 19.80 -8.08
CA VAL A 109 -1.26 19.40 -9.06
C VAL A 109 -1.62 19.88 -10.47
N ASP A 110 -2.90 19.88 -10.85
CA ASP A 110 -3.41 20.44 -12.11
C ASP A 110 -3.14 21.94 -12.20
N ARG A 111 -3.44 22.71 -11.14
CA ARG A 111 -3.18 24.16 -11.09
C ARG A 111 -1.72 24.52 -11.35
N HIS A 112 -0.80 23.65 -10.92
CA HIS A 112 0.63 23.83 -11.10
C HIS A 112 1.19 23.11 -12.33
N ASN A 113 0.33 22.46 -13.14
CA ASN A 113 0.72 21.68 -14.32
C ASN A 113 1.78 20.62 -13.98
N ILE A 114 1.62 19.94 -12.85
CA ILE A 114 2.53 18.90 -12.36
C ILE A 114 1.89 17.53 -12.64
N PRO A 115 2.47 16.68 -13.51
CA PRO A 115 2.02 15.30 -13.64
C PRO A 115 2.32 14.52 -12.36
N ALA A 116 1.45 13.56 -12.06
CA ALA A 116 1.48 12.77 -10.83
C ALA A 116 0.99 11.35 -11.11
N SER A 117 1.44 10.40 -10.29
CA SER A 117 1.05 8.98 -10.38
C SER A 117 0.17 8.60 -9.19
N PHE A 118 -0.98 7.99 -9.46
CA PHE A 118 -1.92 7.54 -8.44
C PHE A 118 -1.89 6.02 -8.39
N PHE A 119 -1.43 5.46 -7.28
CA PHE A 119 -1.41 4.03 -7.02
C PHE A 119 -2.71 3.67 -6.30
N ILE A 120 -3.53 2.83 -6.95
CA ILE A 120 -4.92 2.65 -6.52
C ILE A 120 -5.24 1.16 -6.37
N PRO A 121 -5.71 0.70 -5.19
CA PRO A 121 -6.32 -0.61 -5.07
C PRO A 121 -7.57 -0.66 -5.94
N ALA A 122 -7.77 -1.72 -6.72
CA ALA A 122 -8.92 -1.81 -7.62
C ALA A 122 -10.27 -1.64 -6.89
N VAL A 123 -10.39 -2.14 -5.66
CA VAL A 123 -11.60 -1.99 -4.84
C VAL A 123 -11.91 -0.52 -4.51
N SER A 124 -10.92 0.37 -4.38
CA SER A 124 -11.17 1.80 -4.21
C SER A 124 -11.97 2.37 -5.37
N LEU A 125 -11.64 1.99 -6.61
CA LEU A 125 -12.36 2.41 -7.82
C LEU A 125 -13.68 1.65 -8.02
N ILE A 126 -13.85 0.46 -7.46
CA ILE A 126 -15.14 -0.25 -7.45
C ILE A 126 -16.14 0.48 -6.56
N LEU A 127 -15.69 0.93 -5.39
CA LEU A 127 -16.54 1.64 -4.43
C LEU A 127 -16.80 3.09 -4.85
N GLN A 128 -15.84 3.74 -5.50
CA GLN A 128 -15.89 5.14 -5.88
C GLN A 128 -15.44 5.34 -7.34
N PRO A 129 -16.25 4.91 -8.34
CA PRO A 129 -15.86 4.95 -9.75
C PRO A 129 -15.60 6.36 -10.29
N ASP A 130 -16.27 7.38 -9.75
CA ASP A 130 -16.11 8.79 -10.16
C ASP A 130 -14.67 9.32 -9.97
N MET A 131 -13.84 8.66 -9.15
CA MET A 131 -12.43 9.01 -8.99
C MET A 131 -11.64 8.90 -10.29
N VAL A 132 -12.05 8.01 -11.22
CA VAL A 132 -11.43 7.90 -12.54
C VAL A 132 -11.55 9.23 -13.29
N ASP A 133 -12.76 9.79 -13.34
CA ASP A 133 -13.01 11.06 -14.04
C ASP A 133 -12.23 12.21 -13.41
N VAL A 134 -12.13 12.24 -12.07
CA VAL A 134 -11.34 13.24 -11.34
C VAL A 134 -9.88 13.20 -11.77
N ILE A 135 -9.24 12.02 -11.72
CA ILE A 135 -7.81 11.87 -12.05
C ILE A 135 -7.55 12.03 -13.55
N GLN A 136 -8.47 11.59 -14.42
CA GLN A 136 -8.30 11.69 -15.88
C GLN A 136 -8.56 13.07 -16.46
N ARG A 137 -9.20 13.97 -15.71
CA ARG A 137 -9.71 15.24 -16.21
C ARG A 137 -8.69 16.08 -16.99
N SER A 138 -7.43 16.13 -16.54
CA SER A 138 -6.35 16.87 -17.22
C SER A 138 -5.59 16.02 -18.26
N GLY A 139 -5.75 14.69 -18.23
CA GLY A 139 -5.09 13.75 -19.14
C GLY A 139 -3.59 13.54 -18.87
N GLN A 140 -3.03 14.15 -17.82
CA GLN A 140 -1.58 14.11 -17.53
C GLN A 140 -1.19 13.10 -16.44
N HIS A 141 -2.16 12.60 -15.68
CA HIS A 141 -1.91 11.73 -14.53
C HIS A 141 -1.81 10.26 -14.92
N GLU A 142 -0.99 9.52 -14.18
CA GLU A 142 -0.79 8.08 -14.35
C GLU A 142 -1.62 7.30 -13.32
N PHE A 143 -2.14 6.14 -13.74
CA PHE A 143 -2.73 5.14 -12.85
C PHE A 143 -1.75 3.98 -12.67
N GLY A 144 -1.31 3.76 -11.44
CA GLY A 144 -0.51 2.62 -11.00
C GLY A 144 -1.36 1.59 -10.24
N VAL A 145 -0.95 0.33 -10.30
CA VAL A 145 -1.63 -0.75 -9.56
C VAL A 145 -1.14 -0.77 -8.12
N HIS A 146 -2.08 -0.78 -7.16
CA HIS A 146 -1.80 -0.90 -5.74
C HIS A 146 -2.54 -2.08 -5.09
N GLY A 147 -2.43 -3.25 -5.72
CA GLY A 147 -3.13 -4.46 -5.31
C GLY A 147 -4.64 -4.43 -5.61
N TRP A 148 -5.33 -5.47 -5.14
CA TRP A 148 -6.78 -5.59 -5.31
C TRP A 148 -7.54 -4.77 -4.26
N ILE A 149 -7.20 -4.96 -2.99
CA ILE A 149 -7.94 -4.41 -1.84
C ILE A 149 -6.99 -3.93 -0.73
N HIS A 150 -5.71 -3.75 -1.00
CA HIS A 150 -4.71 -3.42 0.00
C HIS A 150 -4.42 -4.59 0.98
N GLU A 151 -4.29 -5.79 0.39
CA GLU A 151 -3.86 -7.06 0.99
C GLU A 151 -2.46 -6.99 1.64
N LEU A 152 -2.12 -7.98 2.47
CA LEU A 152 -0.76 -8.16 3.00
C LEU A 152 -0.01 -9.18 2.13
N ASN A 153 0.68 -8.74 1.07
CA ASN A 153 1.26 -9.67 0.09
C ASN A 153 2.24 -10.70 0.68
N THR A 154 3.00 -10.37 1.73
CA THR A 154 3.91 -11.33 2.38
C THR A 154 3.20 -12.47 3.10
N GLU A 155 1.90 -12.35 3.36
CA GLU A 155 1.05 -13.40 3.95
C GLU A 155 0.35 -14.26 2.89
N LEU A 156 0.44 -13.89 1.61
CA LEU A 156 -0.20 -14.61 0.52
C LEU A 156 0.71 -15.68 -0.06
N ASP A 157 0.10 -16.79 -0.51
CA ASP A 157 0.77 -17.66 -1.46
C ASP A 157 0.86 -16.98 -2.84
N GLY A 158 1.81 -17.45 -3.66
CA GLY A 158 2.12 -16.81 -4.93
C GLY A 158 1.01 -16.93 -6.00
N GLU A 159 0.13 -17.92 -5.91
CA GLU A 159 -1.01 -18.05 -6.85
C GLU A 159 -2.10 -17.04 -6.50
N THR A 160 -2.42 -16.92 -5.21
CA THR A 160 -3.35 -15.90 -4.71
C THR A 160 -2.87 -14.49 -5.01
N GLU A 161 -1.61 -14.17 -4.73
CA GLU A 161 -1.06 -12.84 -5.05
C GLU A 161 -1.12 -12.55 -6.56
N ARG A 162 -0.82 -13.56 -7.40
CA ARG A 162 -0.92 -13.42 -8.87
C ARG A 162 -2.35 -13.16 -9.33
N ASP A 163 -3.35 -13.83 -8.77
CA ASP A 163 -4.77 -13.60 -9.08
C ASP A 163 -5.18 -12.17 -8.72
N LEU A 164 -4.85 -11.72 -7.50
CA LEU A 164 -5.21 -10.38 -7.03
C LEU A 164 -4.58 -9.29 -7.91
N ILE A 165 -3.28 -9.41 -8.22
CA ILE A 165 -2.60 -8.47 -9.13
C ILE A 165 -3.25 -8.51 -10.51
N SER A 166 -3.53 -9.70 -11.06
CA SER A 166 -4.20 -9.82 -12.37
C SER A 166 -5.55 -9.12 -12.39
N ARG A 167 -6.37 -9.35 -11.37
CA ARG A 167 -7.70 -8.75 -11.25
C ARG A 167 -7.61 -7.24 -11.13
N ALA A 168 -6.67 -6.75 -10.34
CA ALA A 168 -6.45 -5.32 -10.16
C ALA A 168 -6.01 -4.66 -11.48
N THR A 169 -5.00 -5.22 -12.16
CA THR A 169 -4.52 -4.71 -13.45
C THR A 169 -5.62 -4.68 -14.50
N ASN A 170 -6.36 -5.78 -14.65
CA ASN A 170 -7.45 -5.88 -15.64
C ASN A 170 -8.58 -4.90 -15.34
N TYR A 171 -8.94 -4.74 -14.06
CA TYR A 171 -9.97 -3.78 -13.66
C TYR A 171 -9.54 -2.34 -13.94
N LEU A 172 -8.33 -1.95 -13.52
CA LEU A 172 -7.79 -0.61 -13.79
C LEU A 172 -7.69 -0.34 -15.30
N GLU A 173 -7.19 -1.28 -16.10
CA GLU A 173 -7.14 -1.14 -17.55
C GLU A 173 -8.54 -0.90 -18.15
N ASN A 174 -9.54 -1.67 -17.71
CA ASN A 174 -10.91 -1.54 -18.18
C ASN A 174 -11.53 -0.18 -17.84
N VAL A 175 -11.38 0.30 -16.60
CA VAL A 175 -12.04 1.55 -16.19
C VAL A 175 -11.28 2.80 -16.61
N THR A 176 -9.96 2.72 -16.79
CA THR A 176 -9.13 3.87 -17.21
C THR A 176 -8.87 3.91 -18.71
N GLY A 177 -9.14 2.83 -19.43
CA GLY A 177 -8.84 2.69 -20.87
C GLY A 177 -7.34 2.61 -21.20
N ARG A 178 -6.47 2.55 -20.19
CA ARG A 178 -5.02 2.45 -20.36
C ARG A 178 -4.48 1.39 -19.41
N ARG A 179 -3.69 0.46 -19.94
CA ARG A 179 -3.04 -0.56 -19.11
C ARG A 179 -2.02 0.09 -18.17
N PRO A 180 -2.13 -0.08 -16.84
CA PRO A 180 -1.11 0.38 -15.90
C PRO A 180 0.25 -0.25 -16.21
N VAL A 181 1.31 0.54 -16.10
CA VAL A 181 2.69 0.10 -16.29
C VAL A 181 3.53 0.16 -15.03
N GLY A 182 3.04 0.83 -13.99
CA GLY A 182 3.62 0.89 -12.65
C GLY A 182 2.87 0.01 -11.65
N TYR A 183 3.62 -0.61 -10.75
CA TYR A 183 3.11 -1.33 -9.59
C TYR A 183 3.70 -0.75 -8.30
N ARG A 184 2.91 -0.78 -7.23
CA ARG A 184 3.36 -0.55 -5.86
C ARG A 184 2.63 -1.53 -4.95
N ALA A 185 3.35 -2.30 -4.15
CA ALA A 185 2.75 -3.23 -3.21
C ALA A 185 1.98 -2.45 -2.12
N PRO A 186 0.77 -2.88 -1.73
CA PRO A 186 0.08 -2.39 -0.54
C PRO A 186 0.99 -2.33 0.70
N SER A 187 1.01 -1.20 1.40
CA SER A 187 1.93 -0.95 2.54
C SER A 187 3.42 -1.19 2.24
N TRP A 188 3.79 -1.15 0.95
CA TRP A 188 5.11 -1.56 0.45
C TRP A 188 5.51 -2.97 0.91
N ASN A 189 4.52 -3.82 1.19
CA ASN A 189 4.70 -5.15 1.75
C ASN A 189 5.11 -6.13 0.64
N PHE A 190 6.30 -5.92 0.08
CA PHE A 190 6.80 -6.65 -1.07
C PHE A 190 7.11 -8.12 -0.72
N SER A 191 6.45 -9.05 -1.40
CA SER A 191 6.58 -10.49 -1.13
C SER A 191 7.73 -11.12 -1.90
N PRO A 192 8.18 -12.33 -1.50
CA PRO A 192 9.09 -13.16 -2.31
C PRO A 192 8.61 -13.46 -3.73
N ASN A 193 7.30 -13.37 -4.00
CA ASN A 193 6.70 -13.68 -5.29
C ASN A 193 6.46 -12.44 -6.16
N THR A 194 6.30 -11.25 -5.54
CA THR A 194 5.85 -10.02 -6.20
C THR A 194 6.66 -9.71 -7.45
N LEU A 195 8.01 -9.68 -7.36
CA LEU A 195 8.87 -9.34 -8.50
C LEU A 195 8.66 -10.26 -9.72
N ARG A 196 8.55 -11.56 -9.49
CA ARG A 196 8.32 -12.54 -10.55
C ARG A 196 6.94 -12.34 -11.18
N ILE A 197 5.94 -12.04 -10.36
CA ILE A 197 4.57 -11.82 -10.79
C ILE A 197 4.47 -10.57 -11.67
N ILE A 198 4.96 -9.42 -11.20
CA ILE A 198 4.88 -8.16 -11.94
C ILE A 198 5.69 -8.21 -13.24
N ARG A 199 6.87 -8.87 -13.22
CA ARG A 199 7.64 -9.14 -14.44
C ARG A 199 6.84 -9.97 -15.43
N GLY A 200 6.14 -11.00 -14.97
CA GLY A 200 5.29 -11.84 -15.79
C GLY A 200 4.07 -11.11 -16.39
N PHE A 201 3.63 -10.01 -15.79
CA PHE A 201 2.57 -9.14 -16.31
C PHE A 201 3.09 -8.00 -17.19
N GLY A 202 4.40 -7.85 -17.33
CA GLY A 202 5.01 -6.82 -18.18
C GLY A 202 4.92 -5.40 -17.61
N PHE A 203 4.89 -5.26 -16.28
CA PHE A 203 5.10 -3.94 -15.65
C PHE A 203 6.48 -3.40 -16.04
N LEU A 204 6.60 -2.07 -16.13
CA LEU A 204 7.87 -1.40 -16.44
C LEU A 204 8.65 -1.06 -15.17
N TYR A 205 7.93 -0.76 -14.08
CA TYR A 205 8.56 -0.38 -12.82
C TYR A 205 7.75 -0.82 -11.59
N ASP A 206 8.48 -0.97 -10.48
CA ASP A 206 7.98 -1.06 -9.12
C ASP A 206 8.34 0.21 -8.33
N SER A 207 7.58 0.50 -7.28
CA SER A 207 7.84 1.62 -6.37
C SER A 207 7.49 1.22 -4.94
N SER A 208 8.10 0.13 -4.47
CA SER A 208 7.84 -0.48 -3.16
C SER A 208 9.11 -0.68 -2.32
N LEU A 209 10.29 -0.44 -2.88
CA LEU A 209 11.58 -0.73 -2.27
C LEU A 209 12.38 0.56 -2.05
N MET A 210 13.39 0.50 -1.18
CA MET A 210 14.03 1.70 -0.59
C MET A 210 15.56 1.66 -0.68
N ALA A 211 16.13 0.97 -1.66
CA ALA A 211 17.57 0.69 -1.64
C ALA A 211 18.45 1.86 -2.13
N ASP A 212 17.88 2.95 -2.64
CA ASP A 212 18.60 4.09 -3.19
C ASP A 212 17.71 5.35 -3.23
N ASP A 213 18.29 6.52 -3.50
CA ASP A 213 17.57 7.78 -3.80
C ASP A 213 17.26 7.91 -5.31
N ARG A 214 17.81 7.02 -6.13
CA ARG A 214 17.78 7.07 -7.60
C ARG A 214 17.16 5.82 -8.18
N PRO A 215 16.63 5.88 -9.42
CA PRO A 215 16.15 4.67 -10.07
C PRO A 215 17.27 3.66 -10.25
N TYR A 216 16.96 2.38 -10.04
CA TYR A 216 17.88 1.26 -10.24
C TYR A 216 17.15 0.06 -10.83
N GLU A 217 17.91 -0.86 -11.42
CA GLU A 217 17.33 -2.10 -11.93
C GLU A 217 17.18 -3.13 -10.81
N LEU A 218 16.01 -3.78 -10.73
CA LEU A 218 15.80 -4.89 -9.79
C LEU A 218 16.50 -6.15 -10.28
N LEU A 219 17.21 -6.80 -9.36
CA LEU A 219 17.76 -8.14 -9.56
C LEU A 219 16.90 -9.18 -8.85
N GLN A 220 16.72 -10.34 -9.48
CA GLN A 220 16.13 -11.52 -8.88
C GLN A 220 17.11 -12.69 -9.02
N ASN A 221 17.55 -13.24 -7.89
CA ASN A 221 18.56 -14.29 -7.80
C ASN A 221 19.86 -13.94 -8.55
N GLY A 222 20.27 -12.67 -8.49
CA GLY A 222 21.46 -12.15 -9.18
C GLY A 222 21.25 -11.81 -10.66
N GLU A 223 20.07 -12.09 -11.23
CA GLU A 223 19.76 -11.79 -12.62
C GLU A 223 19.02 -10.47 -12.76
N ALA A 224 19.41 -9.67 -13.75
CA ALA A 224 18.73 -8.44 -14.12
C ALA A 224 17.32 -8.74 -14.64
N THR A 225 16.31 -8.09 -14.07
CA THR A 225 14.91 -8.37 -14.40
C THR A 225 14.34 -7.49 -15.51
N GLY A 226 14.99 -6.37 -15.82
CA GLY A 226 14.44 -5.30 -16.66
C GLY A 226 13.40 -4.41 -15.96
N ILE A 227 13.02 -4.72 -14.72
CA ILE A 227 12.12 -3.89 -13.92
C ILE A 227 12.93 -2.76 -13.28
N VAL A 228 12.45 -1.53 -13.47
CA VAL A 228 13.00 -0.36 -12.79
C VAL A 228 12.38 -0.26 -11.40
N GLU A 229 13.19 -0.04 -10.37
CA GLU A 229 12.69 0.48 -9.10
C GLU A 229 12.69 2.00 -9.12
N LEU A 230 11.57 2.61 -8.75
CA LEU A 230 11.47 4.01 -8.36
C LEU A 230 11.32 4.07 -6.83
N PRO A 231 12.42 4.23 -6.09
CA PRO A 231 12.43 3.94 -4.67
C PRO A 231 11.54 4.90 -3.86
N VAL A 232 10.90 4.34 -2.83
CA VAL A 232 10.10 5.06 -1.84
C VAL A 232 10.89 5.23 -0.54
N GLU A 233 10.42 6.11 0.35
CA GLU A 233 11.02 6.32 1.66
C GLU A 233 9.96 6.70 2.70
N TRP A 234 9.98 6.05 3.87
CA TRP A 234 8.98 6.28 4.93
C TRP A 234 8.96 7.73 5.43
N ILE A 235 10.12 8.41 5.45
CA ILE A 235 10.18 9.81 5.91
C ILE A 235 9.56 10.80 4.93
N LEU A 236 9.39 10.41 3.67
CA LEU A 236 8.78 11.21 2.61
C LEU A 236 7.29 10.89 2.43
N ASP A 237 6.77 9.96 3.21
CA ASP A 237 5.38 9.50 3.17
C ASP A 237 4.56 10.17 4.28
N ASP A 238 3.30 10.48 4.00
CA ASP A 238 2.43 11.16 4.95
C ASP A 238 1.76 10.21 5.93
N ALA A 239 1.60 8.92 5.61
CA ALA A 239 0.96 7.92 6.45
C ALA A 239 1.61 7.79 7.84
N PRO A 240 2.94 7.62 7.99
CA PRO A 240 3.55 7.52 9.32
C PRO A 240 3.46 8.82 10.13
N LEU A 241 3.29 9.98 9.48
CA LEU A 241 3.25 11.30 10.12
C LEU A 241 1.83 11.74 10.48
N LEU A 242 0.84 11.38 9.66
CA LEU A 242 -0.52 11.88 9.75
C LEU A 242 -1.51 10.84 10.29
N ASN A 243 -1.11 9.59 10.51
CA ASN A 243 -1.99 8.61 11.15
C ASN A 243 -2.22 8.95 12.63
N PRO A 244 -3.46 9.31 13.01
CA PRO A 244 -3.78 9.76 14.37
C PRO A 244 -3.66 8.67 15.43
N ARG A 245 -3.46 7.40 15.04
CA ARG A 245 -3.31 6.27 15.98
C ARG A 245 -1.86 6.02 16.41
N GLY A 246 -0.87 6.66 15.79
CA GLY A 246 0.51 6.76 16.30
C GLY A 246 1.27 5.46 16.54
N THR A 247 0.71 4.29 16.26
CA THR A 247 1.35 2.99 16.50
C THR A 247 1.17 2.10 15.27
N SER A 248 2.29 1.80 14.62
CA SER A 248 2.53 0.81 13.57
C SER A 248 2.10 1.09 12.13
N TYR A 249 3.01 1.72 11.38
CA TYR A 249 3.32 1.28 10.00
C TYR A 249 4.62 0.47 9.93
N THR A 250 5.40 0.45 11.02
CA THR A 250 6.75 -0.13 11.07
C THR A 250 6.88 -1.35 12.00
N SER A 251 5.77 -1.94 12.46
CA SER A 251 5.80 -3.17 13.27
C SER A 251 5.20 -4.36 12.54
#